data_AF-A0A565CE04-F1
#
_entry.id   AF-A0A565CE04-F1
#
_cell.length_a   1.000
_cell.length_b   1.000
_cell.length_c   1.000
_cell.angle_alpha   90.00
_cell.angle_beta   90.00
_cell.angle_gamma   90.00
#
_symmetry.space_group_name_H-M   'P 1'
#
loop_
_entity.id
_entity.type
_entity.pdbx_description
1 polymer ?
#
loop_
_entity_poly.entity_id
_entity_poly.type
_entity_poly.pdbx_seq_one_letter_code
_entity_poly.pdbx_strand_id
1 'polypeptide(L)' 'MASALETLCGQAYGAKQYHMLGIYLQRSWIVLIGCGICITPVYIFSGPILLALGQEERIVRVARTIALWVIRR' A
#
# COMPACT_ATOMS: atom_id res chain seq x y z
N MET A 1 -2.86 7.34 -3.60
CA MET A 1 -3.47 8.29 -2.62
C MET A 1 -2.59 9.50 -2.34
N ALA A 2 -1.26 9.38 -2.33
CA ALA A 2 -0.34 10.49 -2.03
C ALA A 2 -0.64 11.79 -2.80
N SER A 3 -0.72 11.75 -4.13
CA SER A 3 -0.87 12.97 -4.96
C SER A 3 -2.21 13.70 -4.78
N ALA A 4 -3.30 12.97 -4.55
CA ALA A 4 -4.62 13.56 -4.33
C ALA A 4 -4.73 14.19 -2.94
N LEU A 5 -4.16 13.53 -1.93
CA LEU A 5 -4.11 14.06 -0.56
C LEU A 5 -3.24 15.31 -0.50
N GLU A 6 -2.06 15.31 -1.11
CA GLU A 6 -1.17 16.49 -1.21
C GLU A 6 -1.89 17.70 -1.79
N THR A 7 -2.68 17.52 -2.85
CA THR A 7 -3.46 18.60 -3.48
C THR A 7 -4.56 19.11 -2.54
N LEU A 8 -5.40 18.22 -2.00
CA LEU A 8 -6.51 18.59 -1.11
C LEU A 8 -6.01 19.21 0.21
N CYS A 9 -4.93 18.68 0.77
CA CYS A 9 -4.26 19.20 1.95
C CYS A 9 -3.66 20.58 1.68
N GLY A 10 -2.98 20.78 0.54
CA GLY A 10 -2.44 22.08 0.14
C GLY A 10 -3.53 23.15 -0.05
N GLN A 11 -4.65 22.77 -0.66
CA GLN A 11 -5.82 23.64 -0.82
C GLN A 11 -6.46 23.99 0.54
N ALA A 12 -6.71 22.99 1.38
CA ALA A 12 -7.31 23.19 2.71
C ALA A 12 -6.41 24.02 3.64
N TYR A 13 -5.10 23.79 3.58
CA TYR A 13 -4.12 24.56 4.36
C TYR A 13 -4.03 26.02 3.89
N GLY A 14 -4.01 26.25 2.57
CA GLY A 14 -4.05 27.61 1.99
C GLY A 14 -5.32 28.38 2.34
N ALA A 15 -6.47 27.68 2.42
CA ALA A 15 -7.76 28.24 2.85
C ALA A 15 -7.92 28.35 4.39
N LYS A 16 -6.88 28.05 5.17
CA LYS A 16 -6.88 28.00 6.66
C LYS A 16 -7.92 27.05 7.25
N GLN A 17 -8.38 26.05 6.50
CA GLN A 17 -9.33 25.03 6.94
C GLN A 17 -8.63 23.80 7.53
N TYR A 18 -7.93 23.98 8.65
CA TYR A 18 -7.17 22.90 9.29
C TYR A 18 -8.01 21.71 9.75
N HIS A 19 -9.30 21.93 10.04
CA HIS A 19 -10.21 20.83 10.40
C HIS A 19 -10.42 19.84 9.23
N MET A 20 -10.55 20.35 8.00
CA MET A 20 -10.72 19.50 6.82
C MET A 20 -9.47 18.68 6.50
N LEU A 21 -8.28 19.17 6.88
CA LEU A 21 -7.03 18.44 6.74
C LEU A 21 -7.06 17.10 7.49
N GLY A 22 -7.59 17.11 8.72
CA GLY A 22 -7.76 15.90 9.53
C GLY A 22 -8.73 14.90 8.91
N ILE A 23 -9.86 15.38 8.38
CA ILE A 23 -10.87 14.53 7.74
C ILE A 23 -10.31 13.87 6.46
N TYR A 24 -9.58 14.62 5.63
CA TYR A 24 -8.96 14.07 4.42
C TYR A 24 -7.90 13.01 4.75
N LEU A 25 -7.10 13.24 5.79
CA LEU A 25 -6.13 12.27 6.25
C LEU A 25 -6.81 10.99 6.76
N GLN A 26 -7.84 11.11 7.61
CA GLN A 26 -8.57 9.96 8.14
C GLN A 26 -9.22 9.13 7.04
N ARG A 27 -9.91 9.76 6.08
CA ARG A 27 -10.54 9.04 4.96
C ARG A 27 -9.50 8.36 4.08
N SER A 28 -8.38 9.02 3.80
CA SER A 28 -7.29 8.43 3.01
C SER A 28 -6.65 7.25 3.75
N TRP A 29 -6.50 7.35 5.07
CA TRP A 29 -5.98 6.29 5.91
C TRP A 29 -6.84 5.03 5.87
N ILE A 30 -8.16 5.18 5.98
CA ILE A 30 -9.11 4.05 5.93
C ILE A 30 -8.98 3.30 4.59
N VAL A 31 -8.95 4.04 3.48
CA VAL A 31 -8.81 3.43 2.16
C VAL A 31 -7.43 2.80 1.97
N LEU A 32 -6.37 3.46 2.46
CA LEU A 32 -5.00 2.92 2.40
C LEU A 32 -4.89 1.59 3.16
N ILE A 33 -5.43 1.52 4.39
CA ILE A 33 -5.49 0.28 5.17
C ILE A 33 -6.32 -0.77 4.42
N GLY A 34 -7.50 -0.41 3.90
CA GLY A 34 -8.35 -1.31 3.16
C GLY A 34 -7.63 -1.93 1.96
N CYS A 35 -7.00 -1.11 1.11
CA CYS A 35 -6.20 -1.58 0.00
C CYS A 35 -5.00 -2.40 0.45
N GLY A 36 -4.33 -2.01 1.55
CA GLY A 36 -3.24 -2.78 2.15
C GLY A 36 -3.65 -4.20 2.51
N ILE A 37 -4.78 -4.34 3.22
CA ILE A 37 -5.34 -5.65 3.59
C ILE A 37 -5.67 -6.49 2.36
N CYS A 38 -6.24 -5.88 1.30
CA CYS A 38 -6.54 -6.58 0.06
C CYS A 38 -5.29 -7.07 -0.68
N ILE A 39 -4.18 -6.33 -0.58
CA ILE A 39 -2.91 -6.65 -1.25
C ILE A 39 -2.06 -7.65 -0.43
N THR A 40 -2.19 -7.68 0.89
CA THR A 40 -1.49 -8.63 1.78
C THR A 40 -1.54 -10.09 1.32
N PRO A 41 -2.70 -10.70 0.97
CA PRO A 41 -2.73 -12.09 0.50
C PRO A 41 -1.91 -12.30 -0.78
N VAL A 42 -1.85 -11.32 -1.68
CA VAL A 42 -1.05 -11.40 -2.91
C VAL A 42 0.44 -11.55 -2.58
N TYR A 43 0.94 -10.83 -1.56
CA TYR A 43 2.33 -10.96 -1.12
C TYR A 43 2.60 -12.32 -0.44
N ILE A 44 1.66 -12.82 0.36
CA ILE A 44 1.77 -14.15 1.00
C ILE A 44 1.84 -15.26 -0.05
N PHE A 45 1.01 -15.17 -1.10
CA PHE A 45 0.98 -16.13 -2.21
C PHE A 45 1.93 -15.78 -3.36
N SER A 46 2.83 -14.80 -3.20
CA SER A 46 3.74 -14.42 -4.29
C SER A 46 4.62 -15.59 -4.76
N GLY A 47 5.05 -16.46 -3.84
CA GLY A 47 5.81 -17.68 -4.17
C GLY A 47 5.11 -18.57 -5.21
N PRO A 48 3.93 -19.15 -4.91
CA PRO A 48 3.20 -19.97 -5.87
C PRO A 48 2.75 -19.20 -7.12
N ILE A 49 2.43 -17.91 -7.02
CA ILE A 49 2.08 -17.08 -8.19
C ILE A 49 3.26 -16.98 -9.16
N LEU A 50 4.46 -16.67 -8.67
CA LEU A 50 5.66 -16.58 -9.52
C LEU A 50 6.06 -17.96 -10.09
N LEU A 51 5.88 -19.04 -9.33
CA LEU A 51 6.13 -20.39 -9.82
C LEU A 51 5.16 -20.76 -10.95
N ALA A 52 3.88 -20.40 -10.82
CA ALA A 52 2.87 -20.60 -11.86
C ALA A 52 3.13 -19.76 -13.13
N LEU A 53 3.82 -18.62 -13.00
CA LEU A 53 4.32 -17.80 -14.11
C LEU A 53 5.57 -18.38 -14.79
N GLY A 54 6.09 -19.52 -14.32
CA GLY A 54 7.27 -20.19 -14.89
C GLY A 54 8.61 -19.58 -14.49
N GLN A 55 8.67 -18.84 -13.37
CA GLN A 55 9.93 -18.28 -12.87
C GLN A 55 10.84 -19.36 -12.25
N GLU A 56 12.16 -19.14 -12.33
CA GLU A 56 13.14 -20.02 -11.67
C GLU A 56 12.93 -20.06 -10.15
N GLU A 57 13.05 -21.24 -9.55
CA GLU A 57 12.87 -21.45 -8.10
C GLU A 57 13.78 -20.55 -7.23
N ARG A 58 14.97 -20.20 -7.74
CA ARG A 58 15.91 -19.27 -7.08
C ARG A 58 15.30 -17.87 -6.95
N ILE A 59 14.69 -17.37 -8.03
CA ILE A 59 14.06 -16.04 -8.09
C ILE A 59 12.79 -16.04 -7.22
N VAL A 60 11.98 -17.09 -7.31
CA VAL A 60 10.76 -17.28 -6.51
C VAL A 60 11.06 -17.23 -5.01
N ARG A 61 12.15 -17.89 -4.56
CA ARG A 61 12.54 -17.93 -3.15
C ARG A 61 12.96 -16.55 -2.62
N VAL A 62 13.72 -15.80 -3.43
CA VAL A 62 14.15 -14.43 -3.06
C VAL A 62 12.93 -13.50 -3.02
N ALA A 63 12.09 -13.52 -4.05
CA ALA A 63 10.87 -12.71 -4.11
C ALA A 63 9.93 -12.98 -2.94
N ARG A 64 9.71 -14.27 -2.60
CA ARG A 64 8.90 -14.67 -1.44
C ARG A 64 9.49 -14.18 -0.12
N THR A 65 10.81 -14.27 0.05
CA THR A 65 11.49 -13.79 1.27
C THR A 65 11.32 -12.29 1.43
N ILE A 66 11.51 -11.51 0.35
CA ILE A 66 11.31 -10.06 0.36
C ILE A 66 9.84 -9.73 0.64
N ALA A 67 8.90 -10.41 0.00
CA ALA A 67 7.46 -10.21 0.20
C ALA A 67 7.04 -10.44 1.67
N LEU A 68 7.53 -11.50 2.30
CA LEU A 68 7.24 -11.80 3.71
C LEU A 68 7.95 -10.82 4.67
N TRP A 69 9.13 -10.34 4.30
CA TRP A 69 9.84 -9.34 5.09
C TRP A 69 9.09 -8.00 5.10
N VAL A 70 8.50 -7.59 3.97
CA VAL A 70 7.68 -6.36 3.87
C VAL A 70 6.43 -6.42 4.76
N ILE A 71 5.83 -7.60 4.94
CA ILE A 71 4.65 -7.75 5.81
C ILE A 71 5.03 -7.76 7.30
N ARG A 72 6.23 -8.24 7.65
CA ARG A 72 6.66 -8.44 9.05
C ARG A 72 7.41 -7.26 9.65
N ARG A 73 7.65 -6.19 8.89
CA ARG A 73 8.36 -4.98 9.33
C ARG A 73 7.38 -3.83 9.49
#